data_AF-A0A532DS88-F1
#
_entry.id   AF-A0A532DS88-F1
#
_cell.length_a   1.000
_cell.length_b   1.000
_cell.length_c   1.000
_cell.angle_alpha   90.00
_cell.angle_beta   90.00
_cell.angle_gamma   90.00
#
_symmetry.space_group_name_H-M   'P 1'
#
loop_
_entity.id
_entity.type
_entity.pdbx_description
1 polymer ?
#
loop_
_entity_poly.entity_id
_entity_poly.type
_entity_poly.pdbx_seq_one_letter_code
_entity_poly.pdbx_strand_id
1 'polypeptide(L)'
;MRLSKVAGYSLMLMTLVAPAVHADDPCLGDDEKKAALALSAALQKAEQAGQSAALFVAYMRVAASECIDRYDKNAAGKAKANLPKLGRDLAKAAEAKGALYSGEPVRADGQTAAFQYYEAIGDHQDANRVLIKAVQAKPEDLHLFEAAWNIDNGRYGPVDGTTGSRQPYNSPPAFRQELTKVASVNADRLMKSEEKNAQGLTGNIGELGQSTMQSIEKLRNASLWMKFLPGGDKPARDRAEQRGDIIMKRPDPTFSQGQAMIYYEFSGSPKAKGLAAQIKKKSEESQQVVEKAGESLKKSFTQKSEADQKQFDKKKADLEKELGF
;
A
#
# COMPACT_ATOMS: atom_id res chain seq x y z
N MET A 1 62.18 33.34 74.99
CA MET A 1 61.91 32.14 74.18
C MET A 1 60.43 31.81 74.25
N ARG A 2 59.67 32.14 73.20
CA ARG A 2 58.22 31.92 73.12
C ARG A 2 57.85 31.44 71.72
N LEU A 3 57.19 30.28 71.70
CA LEU A 3 56.06 29.86 70.85
C LEU A 3 56.17 30.07 69.33
N SER A 4 56.36 28.95 68.63
CA SER A 4 55.91 28.77 67.24
C SER A 4 55.19 27.43 67.15
N LYS A 5 53.86 27.45 66.99
CA LYS A 5 53.06 26.30 66.55
C LYS A 5 52.36 26.71 65.27
N VAL A 6 52.85 26.19 64.14
CA VAL A 6 52.18 26.27 62.84
C VAL A 6 51.24 25.08 62.76
N ALA A 7 49.94 25.36 62.61
CA ALA A 7 48.92 24.37 62.32
C ALA A 7 48.86 24.17 60.79
N GLY A 8 49.32 23.02 60.30
CA GLY A 8 49.17 22.58 58.92
C GLY A 8 48.04 21.56 58.81
N TYR A 9 46.95 21.94 58.15
CA TYR A 9 45.85 21.07 57.76
C TYR A 9 46.35 19.99 56.79
N SER A 10 46.33 18.72 57.21
CA SER A 10 46.45 17.58 56.30
C SER A 10 45.05 17.08 55.95
N LEU A 11 44.54 17.53 54.80
CA LEU A 11 43.35 16.97 54.18
C LEU A 11 43.77 15.62 53.55
N MET A 12 43.49 14.51 54.23
CA MET A 12 43.58 13.18 53.60
C MET A 12 42.47 13.07 52.54
N LEU A 13 42.83 13.22 51.27
CA LEU A 13 42.02 12.71 50.17
C LEU A 13 42.11 11.19 50.18
N MET A 14 41.14 10.54 50.83
CA MET A 14 40.80 9.15 50.55
C MET A 14 40.18 9.12 49.15
N THR A 15 40.97 8.73 48.15
CA THR A 15 40.47 8.31 46.84
C THR A 15 39.69 7.02 47.03
N LEU A 16 38.38 7.16 47.25
CA LEU A 16 37.43 6.07 47.03
C LEU A 16 37.52 5.70 45.55
N VAL A 17 38.30 4.66 45.25
CA VAL A 17 38.15 3.90 44.01
C VAL A 17 36.78 3.24 44.09
N ALA A 18 35.77 3.92 43.57
CA ALA A 18 34.52 3.26 43.26
C ALA A 18 34.87 2.08 42.34
N PRO A 19 34.43 0.84 42.65
CA PRO A 19 34.56 -0.22 41.67
C PRO A 19 33.87 0.25 40.41
N ALA A 20 34.59 0.18 39.28
CA ALA A 20 34.00 0.38 37.98
C ALA A 20 32.78 -0.55 37.91
N VAL A 21 31.59 0.02 37.98
CA VAL A 21 30.35 -0.68 37.70
C VAL A 21 30.48 -1.13 36.25
N HIS A 22 30.85 -2.39 36.04
CA HIS A 22 30.69 -3.04 34.76
C HIS A 22 29.21 -2.87 34.40
N ALA A 23 28.94 -2.12 33.33
CA ALA A 23 27.63 -2.15 32.70
C ALA A 23 27.26 -3.63 32.52
N ASP A 24 26.08 -4.01 33.03
CA ASP A 24 25.58 -5.37 33.04
C ASP A 24 25.79 -6.00 31.66
N ASP A 25 26.71 -6.96 31.56
CA ASP A 25 26.84 -7.77 30.35
C ASP A 25 25.53 -8.54 30.22
N PRO A 26 24.70 -8.23 29.20
CA PRO A 26 23.34 -8.76 29.11
C PRO A 26 23.32 -10.27 28.95
N CYS A 27 24.48 -10.89 28.66
CA CYS A 27 24.66 -12.32 28.48
C CYS A 27 25.24 -13.00 29.72
N LEU A 28 25.00 -12.49 30.94
CA LEU A 28 25.44 -13.09 32.19
C LEU A 28 24.34 -13.79 32.99
N GLY A 29 23.07 -13.61 32.64
CA GLY A 29 21.95 -14.24 33.37
C GLY A 29 21.77 -15.72 33.05
N ASP A 30 21.16 -16.43 34.00
CA ASP A 30 20.85 -17.87 33.85
C ASP A 30 19.82 -18.14 32.76
N ASP A 31 18.92 -17.19 32.51
CA ASP A 31 17.90 -17.29 31.46
C ASP A 31 18.52 -17.18 30.06
N GLU A 32 19.49 -16.27 29.87
CA GLU A 32 20.22 -16.13 28.60
C GLU A 32 21.08 -17.36 28.33
N LYS A 33 21.73 -17.91 29.36
CA LYS A 33 22.45 -19.18 29.27
C LYS A 33 21.52 -20.32 28.85
N LYS A 34 20.37 -20.44 29.51
CA LYS A 34 19.39 -21.49 29.19
C LYS A 34 18.84 -21.34 27.77
N ALA A 35 18.53 -20.12 27.34
CA ALA A 35 18.08 -19.82 25.99
C ALA A 35 19.15 -20.17 24.94
N ALA A 36 20.41 -19.77 25.15
CA ALA A 36 21.52 -20.07 24.25
C ALA A 36 21.75 -21.59 24.13
N LEU A 37 21.75 -22.32 25.25
CA LEU A 37 21.91 -23.79 25.22
C LEU A 37 20.71 -24.48 24.55
N ALA A 38 19.49 -23.95 24.70
CA ALA A 38 18.32 -24.47 23.99
C ALA A 38 18.43 -24.27 22.46
N LEU A 39 19.01 -23.15 22.01
CA LEU A 39 19.30 -22.92 20.59
C LEU A 39 20.34 -23.90 20.05
N SER A 40 21.41 -24.16 20.82
CA SER A 40 22.42 -25.17 20.45
C SER A 40 21.81 -26.58 20.35
N ALA A 41 21.02 -26.98 21.34
CA ALA A 41 20.33 -28.28 21.33
C ALA A 41 19.35 -28.41 20.15
N ALA A 42 18.61 -27.35 19.85
CA ALA A 42 17.71 -27.30 18.69
C ALA A 42 18.49 -27.41 17.37
N LEU A 43 19.65 -26.76 17.26
CA LEU A 43 20.53 -26.89 16.10
C LEU A 43 21.02 -28.33 15.93
N GLN A 44 21.52 -28.97 16.98
CA GLN A 44 21.97 -30.37 16.91
C GLN A 44 20.85 -31.31 16.47
N LYS A 45 19.63 -31.11 16.99
CA LYS A 45 18.46 -31.88 16.57
C LYS A 45 18.12 -31.67 15.10
N ALA A 46 18.23 -30.44 14.60
CA ALA A 46 17.98 -30.13 13.20
C ALA A 46 19.05 -30.73 12.27
N GLU A 47 20.32 -30.75 12.69
CA GLU A 47 21.41 -31.42 11.98
C GLU A 47 21.15 -32.93 11.84
N GLN A 48 20.68 -33.58 12.91
CA GLN A 48 20.34 -35.01 12.91
C GLN A 48 19.10 -35.34 12.06
N ALA A 49 18.11 -34.44 12.03
CA ALA A 49 16.89 -34.65 11.26
C ALA A 49 17.10 -34.58 9.75
N GLY A 50 18.19 -33.95 9.27
CA GLY A 50 18.54 -33.86 7.85
C GLY A 50 17.58 -33.00 7.00
N GLN A 51 16.63 -32.30 7.62
CA GLN A 51 15.67 -31.44 6.91
C GLN A 51 16.26 -30.05 6.67
N SER A 52 16.63 -29.76 5.43
CA SER A 52 17.35 -28.52 5.05
C SER A 52 16.64 -27.22 5.48
N ALA A 53 15.32 -27.13 5.34
CA ALA A 53 14.56 -25.93 5.74
C ALA A 53 14.53 -25.72 7.26
N ALA A 54 14.31 -26.80 8.03
CA ALA A 54 14.35 -26.76 9.49
C ALA A 54 15.77 -26.43 10.00
N LEU A 55 16.80 -26.98 9.37
CA LEU A 55 18.20 -26.67 9.66
C LEU A 55 18.53 -25.20 9.37
N PHE A 56 18.01 -24.66 8.26
CA PHE A 56 18.18 -23.24 7.93
C PHE A 56 17.55 -22.33 9.00
N VAL A 57 16.32 -22.61 9.44
CA VAL A 57 15.66 -21.86 10.52
C VAL A 57 16.44 -21.97 11.84
N ALA A 58 16.99 -23.15 12.16
CA ALA A 58 17.83 -23.32 13.35
C ALA A 58 19.11 -22.47 13.26
N TYR A 59 19.80 -22.47 12.12
CA TYR A 59 20.96 -21.61 11.90
C TYR A 59 20.60 -20.12 11.99
N MET A 60 19.47 -19.68 11.45
CA MET A 60 19.02 -18.29 11.59
C MET A 60 18.83 -17.89 13.05
N ARG A 61 18.18 -18.73 13.85
CA ARG A 61 17.96 -18.45 15.28
C ARG A 61 19.27 -18.37 16.06
N VAL A 62 20.23 -19.24 15.75
CA VAL A 62 21.58 -19.18 16.33
C VAL A 62 22.29 -17.89 15.89
N ALA A 63 22.26 -17.54 14.60
CA ALA A 63 22.91 -16.34 14.09
C ALA A 63 22.30 -15.02 14.63
N ALA A 64 21.02 -15.04 14.99
CA ALA A 64 20.33 -13.90 15.60
C ALA A 64 20.53 -13.80 17.13
N SER A 65 21.16 -14.79 17.77
CA SER A 65 21.40 -14.77 19.20
C SER A 65 22.64 -13.95 19.53
N GLU A 66 22.48 -12.94 20.38
CA GLU A 66 23.58 -12.08 20.82
C GLU A 66 24.50 -12.78 21.84
N CYS A 67 23.97 -13.77 22.57
CA CYS A 67 24.69 -14.44 23.67
C CYS A 67 25.27 -15.80 23.32
N ILE A 68 24.91 -16.38 22.17
CA ILE A 68 25.32 -17.76 21.83
C ILE A 68 26.84 -17.92 21.72
N ASP A 69 27.58 -16.90 21.27
CA ASP A 69 29.04 -16.99 21.13
C ASP A 69 29.73 -17.20 22.48
N ARG A 70 29.13 -16.71 23.58
CA ARG A 70 29.63 -16.90 24.95
C ARG A 70 29.45 -18.34 25.44
N TYR A 71 28.32 -18.96 25.13
CA TYR A 71 27.91 -20.25 25.71
C TYR A 71 28.16 -21.45 24.78
N ASP A 72 28.11 -21.25 23.47
CA ASP A 72 28.42 -22.23 22.44
C ASP A 72 28.95 -21.57 21.15
N LYS A 73 30.22 -21.18 21.21
CA LYS A 73 30.98 -20.63 20.07
C LYS A 73 30.99 -21.54 18.85
N ASN A 74 30.91 -22.86 19.04
CA ASN A 74 30.91 -23.81 17.93
C ASN A 74 29.60 -23.76 17.16
N ALA A 75 28.46 -23.71 17.86
CA ALA A 75 27.15 -23.50 17.24
C ALA A 75 27.11 -22.17 16.47
N ALA A 76 27.60 -21.08 17.09
CA ALA A 76 27.69 -19.77 16.46
C ALA A 76 28.54 -19.79 15.17
N GLY A 77 29.74 -20.39 15.25
CA GLY A 77 30.65 -20.53 14.11
C GLY A 77 30.07 -21.38 12.98
N LYS A 78 29.43 -22.51 13.31
CA LYS A 78 28.74 -23.36 12.33
C LYS A 78 27.62 -22.63 11.62
N ALA A 79 26.76 -21.92 12.36
CA ALA A 79 25.65 -21.17 11.77
C ALA A 79 26.18 -20.09 10.81
N LYS A 80 27.17 -19.30 11.26
CA LYS A 80 27.79 -18.26 10.43
C LYS A 80 28.41 -18.81 9.14
N ALA A 81 29.07 -19.97 9.21
CA ALA A 81 29.74 -20.56 8.06
C ALA A 81 28.76 -21.20 7.05
N ASN A 82 27.71 -21.86 7.53
CA ASN A 82 26.84 -22.69 6.69
C ASN A 82 25.56 -22.00 6.22
N LEU A 83 25.06 -21.01 6.98
CA LEU A 83 23.80 -20.34 6.69
C LEU A 83 23.74 -19.74 5.27
N PRO A 84 24.77 -19.00 4.78
CA PRO A 84 24.69 -18.39 3.45
C PRO A 84 24.60 -19.41 2.31
N LYS A 85 25.34 -20.52 2.40
CA LYS A 85 25.33 -21.57 1.36
C LYS A 85 23.98 -22.28 1.35
N LEU A 86 23.52 -22.73 2.53
CA LEU A 86 22.25 -23.43 2.65
C LEU A 86 21.07 -22.56 2.19
N GLY A 87 21.06 -21.27 2.57
CA GLY A 87 20.06 -20.32 2.12
C GLY A 87 20.03 -20.16 0.60
N ARG A 88 21.19 -20.04 -0.06
CA ARG A 88 21.26 -19.97 -1.52
C ARG A 88 20.77 -21.25 -2.20
N ASP A 89 21.12 -22.41 -1.67
CA ASP A 89 20.68 -23.70 -2.25
C ASP A 89 19.16 -23.87 -2.14
N LEU A 90 18.58 -23.51 -0.99
CA LEU A 90 17.12 -23.49 -0.79
C LEU A 90 16.42 -22.45 -1.69
N ALA A 91 17.01 -21.26 -1.83
CA ALA A 91 16.48 -20.21 -2.71
C ALA A 91 16.44 -20.67 -4.17
N LYS A 92 17.53 -21.26 -4.67
CA LYS A 92 17.60 -21.83 -6.02
C LYS A 92 16.59 -22.96 -6.23
N ALA A 93 16.42 -23.82 -5.23
CA ALA A 93 15.42 -24.90 -5.30
C ALA A 93 13.98 -24.34 -5.35
N ALA A 94 13.67 -23.29 -4.58
CA ALA A 94 12.38 -22.62 -4.63
C ALA A 94 12.16 -21.91 -5.98
N GLU A 95 13.21 -21.24 -6.51
CA GLU A 95 13.14 -20.58 -7.82
C GLU A 95 12.90 -21.58 -8.95
N ALA A 96 13.57 -22.73 -8.92
CA ALA A 96 13.38 -23.81 -9.90
C ALA A 96 11.93 -24.35 -9.90
N LYS A 97 11.24 -24.29 -8.76
CA LYS A 97 9.82 -24.65 -8.62
C LYS A 97 8.86 -23.51 -9.03
N GLY A 98 9.39 -22.35 -9.43
CA GLY A 98 8.59 -21.17 -9.75
C GLY A 98 8.06 -20.40 -8.53
N ALA A 99 8.47 -20.76 -7.32
CA ALA A 99 8.11 -20.06 -6.09
C ALA A 99 9.02 -18.82 -5.92
N LEU A 100 8.79 -17.79 -6.74
CA LEU A 100 9.67 -16.62 -6.83
C LEU A 100 9.51 -15.66 -5.64
N TYR A 101 8.28 -15.24 -5.35
CA TYR A 101 7.98 -14.24 -4.33
C TYR A 101 6.88 -14.70 -3.38
N SER A 102 7.06 -14.37 -2.10
CA SER A 102 6.06 -14.41 -1.04
C SER A 102 6.43 -13.33 -0.03
N GLY A 103 5.44 -12.68 0.57
CA GLY A 103 5.65 -11.77 1.71
C GLY A 103 5.81 -12.50 3.05
N GLU A 104 5.53 -13.80 3.09
CA GLU A 104 5.63 -14.60 4.32
C GLU A 104 7.07 -14.97 4.65
N PRO A 105 7.49 -14.90 5.93
CA PRO A 105 8.84 -15.23 6.34
C PRO A 105 9.17 -16.72 6.15
N VAL A 106 10.46 -17.05 6.25
CA VAL A 106 10.93 -18.43 6.14
C VAL A 106 10.36 -19.31 7.26
N ARG A 107 9.78 -20.45 6.86
CA ARG A 107 9.22 -21.46 7.78
C ARG A 107 10.00 -22.77 7.75
N ALA A 108 9.91 -23.53 8.84
CA ALA A 108 10.61 -24.81 8.99
C ALA A 108 10.03 -25.93 8.10
N ASP A 109 8.80 -25.76 7.59
CA ASP A 109 8.14 -26.69 6.65
C ASP A 109 8.70 -26.62 5.21
N GLY A 110 9.54 -25.63 4.91
CA GLY A 110 10.12 -25.41 3.59
C GLY A 110 9.15 -24.84 2.56
N GLN A 111 7.93 -24.45 2.94
CA GLN A 111 6.97 -23.77 2.07
C GLN A 111 7.23 -22.26 2.05
N THR A 112 8.27 -21.89 1.31
CA THR A 112 8.80 -20.53 1.21
C THR A 112 9.22 -20.22 -0.23
N ALA A 113 9.21 -18.93 -0.56
CA ALA A 113 9.66 -18.44 -1.86
C ALA A 113 11.16 -18.12 -1.89
N ALA A 114 11.77 -18.18 -3.07
CA ALA A 114 13.17 -17.90 -3.30
C ALA A 114 13.61 -16.53 -2.74
N PHE A 115 12.79 -15.49 -2.95
CA PHE A 115 13.02 -14.15 -2.41
C PHE A 115 13.33 -14.16 -0.90
N GLN A 116 12.54 -14.89 -0.12
CA GLN A 116 12.64 -14.90 1.35
C GLN A 116 13.91 -15.59 1.85
N TYR A 117 14.39 -16.63 1.16
CA TYR A 117 15.66 -17.25 1.49
C TYR A 117 16.84 -16.32 1.22
N TYR A 118 16.82 -15.59 0.09
CA TYR A 118 17.86 -14.60 -0.22
C TYR A 118 17.83 -13.41 0.76
N GLU A 119 16.64 -12.92 1.12
CA GLU A 119 16.49 -11.87 2.15
C GLU A 119 17.02 -12.31 3.51
N ALA A 120 16.68 -13.53 3.94
CA ALA A 120 17.08 -14.04 5.25
C ALA A 120 18.61 -14.17 5.43
N ILE A 121 19.36 -14.31 4.33
CA ILE A 121 20.82 -14.35 4.35
C ILE A 121 21.48 -13.01 3.98
N GLY A 122 20.68 -11.96 3.73
CA GLY A 122 21.16 -10.64 3.34
C GLY A 122 21.70 -10.54 1.91
N ASP A 123 21.39 -11.52 1.04
CA ASP A 123 21.80 -11.50 -0.37
C ASP A 123 20.80 -10.68 -1.21
N HIS A 124 20.77 -9.37 -0.94
CA HIS A 124 19.80 -8.45 -1.54
C HIS A 124 19.94 -8.35 -3.06
N GLN A 125 21.10 -8.66 -3.62
CA GLN A 125 21.31 -8.67 -5.07
C GLN A 125 20.48 -9.77 -5.73
N ASP A 126 20.59 -11.01 -5.23
CA ASP A 126 19.79 -12.11 -5.77
C ASP A 126 18.31 -12.01 -5.38
N ALA A 127 17.99 -11.48 -4.19
CA ALA A 127 16.62 -11.19 -3.80
C ALA A 127 15.97 -10.21 -4.80
N ASN A 128 16.66 -9.13 -5.16
CA ASN A 128 16.22 -8.16 -6.15
C ASN A 128 16.04 -8.80 -7.54
N ARG A 129 16.97 -9.65 -7.98
CA ARG A 129 16.87 -10.36 -9.25
C ARG A 129 15.62 -11.24 -9.31
N VAL A 130 15.37 -12.04 -8.28
CA VAL A 130 14.19 -12.91 -8.21
C VAL A 130 12.90 -12.10 -8.15
N LEU A 131 12.90 -10.97 -7.44
CA LEU A 131 11.74 -10.10 -7.34
C LEU A 131 11.38 -9.46 -8.69
N ILE A 132 12.36 -9.00 -9.47
CA ILE A 132 12.12 -8.57 -10.86
C ILE A 132 11.55 -9.70 -11.70
N LYS A 133 12.10 -10.91 -11.57
CA LYS A 133 11.56 -12.09 -12.29
C LYS A 133 10.11 -12.37 -11.91
N ALA A 134 9.73 -12.20 -10.64
CA ALA A 134 8.36 -12.36 -10.18
C ALA A 134 7.44 -11.28 -10.78
N VAL A 135 7.87 -10.01 -10.76
CA VAL A 135 7.14 -8.89 -11.38
C VAL A 135 6.97 -9.11 -12.88
N GLN A 136 8.00 -9.57 -13.59
CA GLN A 136 7.94 -9.85 -15.03
C GLN A 136 7.04 -11.04 -15.36
N ALA A 137 6.90 -12.02 -14.46
CA ALA A 137 5.99 -13.15 -14.63
C ALA A 137 4.52 -12.77 -14.44
N LYS A 138 4.23 -11.72 -13.67
CA LYS A 138 2.89 -11.16 -13.43
C LYS A 138 2.91 -9.64 -13.58
N PRO A 139 3.15 -9.10 -14.79
CA PRO A 139 3.46 -7.69 -14.98
C PRO A 139 2.27 -6.77 -14.66
N GLU A 140 1.04 -7.27 -14.71
CA GLU A 140 -0.17 -6.54 -14.33
C GLU A 140 -0.52 -6.58 -12.83
N ASP A 141 0.19 -7.37 -12.02
CA ASP A 141 -0.03 -7.43 -10.57
C ASP A 141 0.57 -6.20 -9.88
N LEU A 142 -0.27 -5.19 -9.68
CA LEU A 142 0.12 -3.93 -9.05
C LEU A 142 0.58 -4.13 -7.60
N HIS A 143 0.01 -5.07 -6.85
CA HIS A 143 0.39 -5.31 -5.46
C HIS A 143 1.80 -5.90 -5.36
N LEU A 144 2.12 -6.86 -6.23
CA LEU A 144 3.48 -7.39 -6.35
C LEU A 144 4.46 -6.30 -6.78
N PHE A 145 4.07 -5.46 -7.73
CA PHE A 145 4.88 -4.32 -8.16
C PHE A 145 5.14 -3.32 -7.02
N GLU A 146 4.12 -2.95 -6.25
CA GLU A 146 4.23 -2.04 -5.10
C GLU A 146 5.15 -2.60 -4.02
N ALA A 147 5.08 -3.91 -3.75
CA ALA A 147 6.01 -4.56 -2.85
C ALA A 147 7.46 -4.46 -3.37
N ALA A 148 7.67 -4.68 -4.67
CA ALA A 148 8.99 -4.51 -5.28
C ALA A 148 9.49 -3.06 -5.28
N TRP A 149 8.60 -2.09 -5.47
CA TRP A 149 8.94 -0.69 -5.43
C TRP A 149 9.37 -0.24 -4.03
N ASN A 150 8.73 -0.77 -3.00
CA ASN A 150 8.99 -0.39 -1.60
C ASN A 150 10.00 -1.29 -0.90
N ILE A 151 10.69 -2.18 -1.63
CA ILE A 151 11.51 -3.24 -1.05
C ILE A 151 12.70 -2.75 -0.22
N ASP A 152 13.17 -1.53 -0.47
CA ASP A 152 14.27 -0.94 0.30
C ASP A 152 13.84 -0.47 1.69
N ASN A 153 12.53 -0.31 1.92
CA ASN A 153 12.01 0.12 3.22
C ASN A 153 12.32 -0.95 4.28
N GLY A 154 13.15 -0.58 5.26
CA GLY A 154 13.56 -1.48 6.34
C GLY A 154 14.75 -2.39 5.99
N ARG A 155 15.33 -2.27 4.79
CA ARG A 155 16.62 -2.89 4.48
C ARG A 155 17.76 -1.98 4.90
N TYR A 156 18.80 -2.60 5.42
CA TYR A 156 20.00 -1.91 5.90
C TYR A 156 21.23 -2.60 5.35
N GLY A 157 22.22 -1.79 5.01
CA GLY A 157 23.56 -2.28 4.68
C GLY A 157 24.27 -2.90 5.88
N PRO A 158 25.49 -3.41 5.67
CA PRO A 158 26.31 -3.95 6.74
C PRO A 158 26.56 -2.90 7.83
N VAL A 159 26.77 -3.37 9.06
CA VAL A 159 27.17 -2.51 10.18
C VAL A 159 28.54 -1.90 9.87
N ASP A 160 28.62 -0.58 9.99
CA ASP A 160 29.88 0.14 9.90
C ASP A 160 30.76 -0.22 11.11
N GLY A 161 31.97 -0.72 10.84
CA GLY A 161 32.89 -1.18 11.90
C GLY A 161 33.49 -0.07 12.77
N THR A 162 33.36 1.20 12.36
CA THR A 162 33.88 2.36 13.09
C THR A 162 32.80 3.08 13.89
N THR A 163 31.59 3.20 13.35
CA THR A 163 30.49 3.94 13.99
C THR A 163 29.45 3.02 14.63
N GLY A 164 29.45 1.72 14.30
CA GLY A 164 28.41 0.77 14.73
C GLY A 164 27.04 1.03 14.09
N SER A 165 26.92 2.02 13.19
CA SER A 165 25.66 2.38 12.55
C SER A 165 25.42 1.55 11.28
N ARG A 166 24.14 1.42 10.89
CA ARG A 166 23.76 0.81 9.61
C ARG A 166 23.21 1.88 8.68
N GLN A 167 23.74 1.92 7.45
CA GLN A 167 23.19 2.78 6.41
C GLN A 167 21.94 2.13 5.80
N PRO A 168 20.90 2.89 5.44
CA PRO A 168 19.79 2.37 4.65
C PRO A 168 20.31 1.74 3.36
N TYR A 169 19.77 0.58 3.00
CA TYR A 169 20.11 -0.07 1.74
C TYR A 169 19.33 0.58 0.60
N ASN A 170 20.02 0.86 -0.51
CA ASN A 170 19.40 1.32 -1.74
C ASN A 170 19.62 0.29 -2.83
N SER A 171 18.54 -0.18 -3.44
CA SER A 171 18.62 -1.12 -4.56
C SER A 171 19.39 -0.52 -5.74
N PRO A 172 20.12 -1.34 -6.53
CA PRO A 172 20.92 -0.87 -7.65
C PRO A 172 20.08 -0.09 -8.69
N PRO A 173 20.65 0.90 -9.40
CA PRO A 173 19.93 1.65 -10.43
C PRO A 173 19.26 0.78 -11.49
N ALA A 174 19.90 -0.32 -11.90
CA ALA A 174 19.35 -1.26 -12.88
C ALA A 174 18.03 -1.92 -12.40
N PHE A 175 17.91 -2.24 -11.10
CA PHE A 175 16.68 -2.77 -10.53
C PHE A 175 15.54 -1.74 -10.61
N ARG A 176 15.84 -0.48 -10.29
CA ARG A 176 14.88 0.63 -10.37
C ARG A 176 14.45 0.91 -11.81
N GLN A 177 15.37 0.85 -12.76
CA GLN A 177 15.08 1.02 -14.19
C GLN A 177 14.12 -0.05 -14.70
N GLU A 178 14.30 -1.32 -14.33
CA GLU A 178 13.39 -2.39 -14.72
C GLU A 178 11.98 -2.20 -14.14
N LEU A 179 11.86 -1.77 -12.87
CA LEU A 179 10.55 -1.43 -12.31
C LEU A 179 9.89 -0.26 -13.04
N THR A 180 10.63 0.82 -13.29
CA THR A 180 10.11 1.96 -14.07
C THR A 180 9.63 1.53 -15.45
N LYS A 181 10.34 0.62 -16.12
CA LYS A 181 9.94 0.06 -17.40
C LYS A 181 8.62 -0.71 -17.31
N VAL A 182 8.46 -1.56 -16.29
CA VAL A 182 7.19 -2.30 -16.07
C VAL A 182 6.02 -1.35 -15.82
N ALA A 183 6.22 -0.31 -15.00
CA ALA A 183 5.20 0.70 -14.76
C ALA A 183 4.84 1.46 -16.04
N SER A 184 5.83 1.86 -16.84
CA SER A 184 5.63 2.57 -18.12
C SER A 184 4.84 1.72 -19.10
N VAL A 185 5.21 0.44 -19.27
CA VAL A 185 4.52 -0.47 -20.20
C VAL A 185 3.07 -0.68 -19.79
N ASN A 186 2.78 -0.85 -18.49
CA ASN A 186 1.41 -1.02 -18.02
C ASN A 186 0.58 0.27 -18.16
N ALA A 187 1.14 1.42 -17.78
CA ALA A 187 0.50 2.71 -17.95
C ALA A 187 0.17 2.96 -19.44
N ASP A 188 1.12 2.77 -20.35
CA ASP A 188 0.94 2.96 -21.78
C ASP A 188 -0.09 1.99 -22.37
N ARG A 189 -0.06 0.73 -21.95
CA ARG A 189 -1.05 -0.28 -22.39
C ARG A 189 -2.46 0.12 -21.96
N LEU A 190 -2.63 0.59 -20.73
CA LEU A 190 -3.92 1.04 -20.21
C LEU A 190 -4.40 2.32 -20.92
N MET A 191 -3.52 3.28 -21.16
CA MET A 191 -3.84 4.51 -21.91
C MET A 191 -4.22 4.21 -23.37
N LYS A 192 -3.55 3.26 -24.02
CA LYS A 192 -3.91 2.82 -25.39
C LYS A 192 -5.23 2.05 -25.41
N SER A 193 -5.49 1.23 -24.40
CA SER A 193 -6.77 0.52 -24.25
C SER A 193 -7.91 1.50 -23.99
N GLU A 194 -7.66 2.54 -23.20
CA GLU A 194 -8.63 3.61 -22.96
C GLU A 194 -9.01 4.32 -24.24
N GLU A 195 -8.05 4.66 -25.11
CA GLU A 195 -8.34 5.38 -26.36
C GLU A 195 -9.36 4.64 -27.23
N LYS A 196 -9.31 3.30 -27.26
CA LYS A 196 -10.29 2.47 -27.95
C LYS A 196 -11.68 2.58 -27.31
N ASN A 197 -11.75 2.50 -25.98
CA ASN A 197 -13.01 2.64 -25.25
C ASN A 197 -13.59 4.05 -25.41
N ALA A 198 -12.74 5.07 -25.50
CA ALA A 198 -13.15 6.46 -25.64
C ALA A 198 -13.83 6.78 -26.99
N GLN A 199 -13.66 5.94 -28.01
CA GLN A 199 -14.30 6.12 -29.32
C GLN A 199 -15.83 6.11 -29.22
N GLY A 200 -16.41 5.33 -28.31
CA GLY A 200 -17.86 5.27 -28.13
C GLY A 200 -18.45 6.44 -27.32
N LEU A 201 -17.63 7.38 -26.84
CA LEU A 201 -18.13 8.59 -26.14
C LEU A 201 -18.90 9.54 -27.07
N THR A 202 -18.70 9.43 -28.38
CA THR A 202 -19.48 10.15 -29.40
C THR A 202 -20.60 9.30 -30.00
N GLY A 203 -20.77 8.06 -29.54
CA GLY A 203 -21.78 7.11 -30.01
C GLY A 203 -23.20 7.40 -29.50
N ASN A 204 -24.11 6.44 -29.64
CA ASN A 204 -25.46 6.57 -29.09
C ASN A 204 -25.47 6.55 -27.54
N ILE A 205 -26.61 6.82 -26.89
CA ILE A 205 -26.70 6.92 -25.42
C ILE A 205 -26.25 5.62 -24.72
N GLY A 206 -26.56 4.45 -25.27
CA GLY A 206 -26.14 3.16 -24.72
C GLY A 206 -24.62 2.97 -24.79
N GLU A 207 -24.03 3.28 -25.96
CA GLU A 207 -22.59 3.25 -26.18
C GLU A 207 -21.85 4.26 -25.31
N LEU A 208 -22.40 5.46 -25.12
CA LEU A 208 -21.84 6.49 -24.26
C LEU A 208 -21.69 5.99 -22.82
N GLY A 209 -22.75 5.38 -22.26
CA GLY A 209 -22.74 4.88 -20.89
C GLY A 209 -21.65 3.81 -20.69
N GLN A 210 -21.64 2.79 -21.56
CA GLN A 210 -20.66 1.72 -21.49
C GLN A 210 -19.23 2.24 -21.70
N SER A 211 -19.02 3.07 -22.72
CA SER A 211 -17.72 3.64 -23.05
C SER A 211 -17.20 4.54 -21.94
N THR A 212 -18.07 5.30 -21.28
CA THR A 212 -17.72 6.13 -20.12
C THR A 212 -17.16 5.27 -18.99
N MET A 213 -17.90 4.21 -18.60
CA MET A 213 -17.47 3.32 -17.51
C MET A 213 -16.13 2.65 -17.82
N GLN A 214 -15.98 2.10 -19.03
CA GLN A 214 -14.77 1.38 -19.42
C GLN A 214 -13.58 2.31 -19.60
N SER A 215 -13.77 3.50 -20.17
CA SER A 215 -12.69 4.46 -20.41
C SER A 215 -12.17 5.06 -19.10
N ILE A 216 -13.05 5.54 -18.21
CA ILE A 216 -12.62 6.14 -16.94
C ILE A 216 -11.90 5.12 -16.04
N GLU A 217 -12.35 3.86 -16.03
CA GLU A 217 -11.69 2.79 -15.28
C GLU A 217 -10.25 2.58 -15.78
N LYS A 218 -10.04 2.60 -17.11
CA LYS A 218 -8.68 2.48 -17.67
C LYS A 218 -7.82 3.70 -17.33
N LEU A 219 -8.36 4.91 -17.32
CA LEU A 219 -7.60 6.10 -16.88
C LEU A 219 -7.21 6.02 -15.40
N ARG A 220 -8.11 5.56 -14.54
CA ARG A 220 -7.84 5.35 -13.10
C ARG A 220 -6.80 4.26 -12.89
N ASN A 221 -6.89 3.15 -13.60
CA ASN A 221 -5.90 2.09 -13.49
C ASN A 221 -4.54 2.55 -14.05
N ALA A 222 -4.53 3.29 -15.16
CA ALA A 222 -3.30 3.89 -15.69
C ALA A 222 -2.66 4.85 -14.69
N SER A 223 -3.45 5.69 -14.01
CA SER A 223 -2.92 6.63 -13.01
C SER A 223 -2.26 5.93 -11.83
N LEU A 224 -2.76 4.76 -11.41
CA LEU A 224 -2.10 3.96 -10.37
C LEU A 224 -0.67 3.58 -10.75
N TRP A 225 -0.45 3.17 -12.01
CA TRP A 225 0.90 2.85 -12.52
C TRP A 225 1.76 4.11 -12.74
N MET A 226 1.15 5.21 -13.20
CA MET A 226 1.86 6.46 -13.47
C MET A 226 2.44 7.12 -12.21
N LYS A 227 1.96 6.77 -11.00
CA LYS A 227 2.57 7.23 -9.73
C LYS A 227 4.04 6.88 -9.61
N PHE A 228 4.50 5.84 -10.30
CA PHE A 228 5.89 5.37 -10.29
C PHE A 228 6.73 5.94 -11.43
N LEU A 229 6.17 6.86 -12.23
CA LEU A 229 6.82 7.45 -13.39
C LEU A 229 7.09 8.95 -13.17
N PRO A 230 8.09 9.51 -13.86
CA PRO A 230 8.29 10.96 -13.89
C PRO A 230 7.03 11.69 -14.37
N GLY A 231 6.62 12.73 -13.65
CA GLY A 231 5.43 13.53 -14.00
C GLY A 231 4.11 12.98 -13.46
N GLY A 232 4.10 11.80 -12.82
CA GLY A 232 2.93 11.25 -12.15
C GLY A 232 1.76 11.00 -13.09
N ASP A 233 0.55 11.06 -12.55
CA ASP A 233 -0.70 10.76 -13.26
C ASP A 233 -1.26 11.91 -14.13
N LYS A 234 -0.49 12.99 -14.30
CA LYS A 234 -0.92 14.14 -15.09
C LYS A 234 -1.43 13.76 -16.50
N PRO A 235 -0.78 12.89 -17.28
CA PRO A 235 -1.28 12.51 -18.60
C PRO A 235 -2.67 11.87 -18.58
N ALA A 236 -2.97 11.04 -17.58
CA ALA A 236 -4.29 10.44 -17.41
C ALA A 236 -5.35 11.49 -17.03
N ARG A 237 -5.00 12.45 -16.18
CA ARG A 237 -5.89 13.54 -15.75
C ARG A 237 -6.19 14.55 -16.86
N ASP A 238 -5.18 14.93 -17.65
CA ASP A 238 -5.35 15.82 -18.79
C ASP A 238 -6.24 15.16 -19.84
N ARG A 239 -6.04 13.86 -20.10
CA ARG A 239 -6.90 13.09 -21.00
C ARG A 239 -8.33 12.97 -20.49
N ALA A 240 -8.53 12.79 -19.19
CA ALA A 240 -9.85 12.78 -18.61
C ALA A 240 -10.59 14.10 -18.88
N GLU A 241 -9.94 15.24 -18.68
CA GLU A 241 -10.55 16.54 -19.00
C GLU A 241 -10.98 16.61 -20.48
N GLN A 242 -10.12 16.14 -21.39
CA GLN A 242 -10.45 16.09 -22.82
C GLN A 242 -11.67 15.21 -23.11
N ARG A 243 -11.85 14.08 -22.40
CA ARG A 243 -13.05 13.24 -22.56
C ARG A 243 -14.30 13.93 -22.03
N GLY A 244 -14.21 14.62 -20.89
CA GLY A 244 -15.29 15.46 -20.38
C GLY A 244 -15.70 16.53 -21.41
N ASP A 245 -14.72 17.21 -22.01
CA ASP A 245 -14.95 18.23 -23.04
C ASP A 245 -15.60 17.63 -24.30
N ILE A 246 -15.24 16.41 -24.71
CA ILE A 246 -15.86 15.70 -25.84
C ILE A 246 -17.34 15.41 -25.56
N ILE A 247 -17.66 14.90 -24.37
CA ILE A 247 -19.05 14.58 -24.00
C ILE A 247 -19.89 15.86 -23.93
N MET A 248 -19.35 16.94 -23.37
CA MET A 248 -20.05 18.23 -23.25
C MET A 248 -20.37 18.88 -24.61
N LYS A 249 -19.67 18.50 -25.68
CA LYS A 249 -19.92 19.00 -27.04
C LYS A 249 -21.01 18.21 -27.78
N ARG A 250 -21.56 17.16 -27.18
CA ARG A 250 -22.65 16.38 -27.79
C ARG A 250 -23.93 17.23 -27.93
N PRO A 251 -24.77 16.96 -28.94
CA PRO A 251 -26.02 17.69 -29.17
C PRO A 251 -27.08 17.44 -28.09
N ASP A 252 -26.91 16.43 -27.22
CA ASP A 252 -27.82 16.03 -26.13
C ASP A 252 -27.24 16.33 -24.72
N PRO A 253 -26.81 17.57 -24.41
CA PRO A 253 -26.01 17.86 -23.22
C PRO A 253 -26.76 17.58 -21.91
N THR A 254 -28.09 17.66 -21.88
CA THR A 254 -28.88 17.39 -20.66
C THR A 254 -28.77 15.94 -20.19
N PHE A 255 -28.59 14.98 -21.12
CA PHE A 255 -28.56 13.55 -20.80
C PHE A 255 -27.14 12.98 -20.68
N SER A 256 -26.12 13.75 -21.09
CA SER A 256 -24.71 13.33 -21.12
C SER A 256 -23.82 14.04 -20.09
N GLN A 257 -24.33 15.08 -19.43
CA GLN A 257 -23.61 15.85 -18.40
C GLN A 257 -23.12 15.01 -17.22
N GLY A 258 -23.89 14.00 -16.78
CA GLY A 258 -23.50 13.11 -15.69
C GLY A 258 -22.22 12.32 -16.02
N GLN A 259 -22.09 11.88 -17.27
CA GLN A 259 -20.91 11.17 -17.77
C GLN A 259 -19.70 12.09 -17.87
N ALA A 260 -19.89 13.33 -18.35
CA ALA A 260 -18.82 14.33 -18.39
C ALA A 260 -18.28 14.67 -16.98
N MET A 261 -19.18 14.76 -16.00
CA MET A 261 -18.82 15.05 -14.60
C MET A 261 -17.81 14.05 -14.03
N ILE A 262 -18.00 12.75 -14.29
CA ILE A 262 -17.11 11.68 -13.83
C ILE A 262 -15.65 11.94 -14.27
N TYR A 263 -15.47 12.40 -15.51
CA TYR A 263 -14.15 12.71 -16.04
C TYR A 263 -13.55 13.97 -15.44
N TYR A 264 -14.36 15.02 -15.25
CA TYR A 264 -13.88 16.26 -14.64
C TYR A 264 -13.48 16.06 -13.17
N GLU A 265 -14.25 15.28 -12.42
CA GLU A 265 -13.93 14.94 -11.03
C GLU A 265 -12.59 14.19 -10.94
N PHE A 266 -12.37 13.23 -11.84
CA PHE A 266 -11.10 12.50 -11.89
C PHE A 266 -9.93 13.37 -12.36
N SER A 267 -10.13 14.24 -13.35
CA SER A 267 -9.10 15.18 -13.79
C SER A 267 -8.66 16.11 -12.66
N GLY A 268 -9.61 16.66 -11.91
CA GLY A 268 -9.35 17.50 -10.74
C GLY A 268 -8.63 18.83 -11.04
N SER A 269 -8.47 19.19 -12.31
CA SER A 269 -7.90 20.49 -12.73
C SER A 269 -8.80 21.64 -12.26
N PRO A 270 -8.28 22.89 -12.12
CA PRO A 270 -9.12 24.03 -11.78
C PRO A 270 -10.29 24.25 -12.74
N LYS A 271 -10.06 24.07 -14.05
CA LYS A 271 -11.11 24.14 -15.09
C LYS A 271 -12.13 23.02 -14.89
N ALA A 272 -11.67 21.79 -14.75
CA ALA A 272 -12.53 20.62 -14.57
C ALA A 272 -13.40 20.74 -13.30
N LYS A 273 -12.84 21.21 -12.19
CA LYS A 273 -13.59 21.49 -10.96
C LYS A 273 -14.68 22.55 -11.16
N GLY A 274 -14.36 23.63 -11.89
CA GLY A 274 -15.34 24.66 -12.24
C GLY A 274 -16.49 24.10 -13.09
N LEU A 275 -16.18 23.26 -14.09
CA LEU A 275 -17.17 22.63 -14.95
C LEU A 275 -18.03 21.59 -14.19
N ALA A 276 -17.43 20.76 -13.35
CA ALA A 276 -18.15 19.82 -12.49
C ALA A 276 -19.11 20.55 -11.54
N ALA A 277 -18.67 21.66 -10.93
CA ALA A 277 -19.52 22.48 -10.08
C ALA A 277 -20.69 23.11 -10.85
N GLN A 278 -20.48 23.56 -12.09
CA GLN A 278 -21.55 24.08 -12.94
C GLN A 278 -22.58 23.00 -13.30
N ILE A 279 -22.12 21.79 -13.65
CA ILE A 279 -23.00 20.65 -13.94
C ILE A 279 -23.85 20.32 -12.70
N LYS A 280 -23.21 20.23 -11.53
CA LYS A 280 -23.89 19.97 -10.27
C LYS A 280 -24.95 21.03 -9.94
N LYS A 281 -24.60 22.31 -10.07
CA LYS A 281 -25.53 23.43 -9.85
C LYS A 281 -26.75 23.35 -10.79
N LYS A 282 -26.53 23.08 -12.08
CA LYS A 282 -27.64 22.92 -13.06
C LYS A 282 -28.53 21.72 -12.73
N SER A 283 -27.95 20.63 -12.26
CA SER A 283 -28.70 19.45 -11.83
C SER A 283 -29.58 19.77 -10.61
N GLU A 284 -29.04 20.47 -9.62
CA GLU A 284 -29.77 20.92 -8.42
C GLU A 284 -30.91 21.90 -8.79
N GLU A 285 -30.64 22.87 -9.67
CA GLU A 285 -31.66 23.80 -10.18
C GLU A 285 -32.78 23.06 -10.93
N SER A 286 -32.43 22.07 -11.75
CA SER A 286 -33.41 21.25 -12.48
C SER A 286 -34.27 20.39 -11.55
N GLN A 287 -33.65 19.80 -10.51
CA GLN A 287 -34.39 19.07 -9.47
C GLN A 287 -35.36 19.98 -8.72
N GLN A 288 -34.92 21.17 -8.31
CA GLN A 288 -35.79 22.14 -7.63
C GLN A 288 -36.96 22.60 -8.51
N VAL A 289 -36.77 22.72 -9.82
CA VAL A 289 -37.87 23.05 -10.75
C VAL A 289 -38.87 21.90 -10.84
N VAL A 290 -38.41 20.65 -10.92
CA VAL A 290 -39.28 19.46 -10.93
C VAL A 290 -40.04 19.32 -9.61
N GLU A 291 -39.38 19.54 -8.47
CA GLU A 291 -40.01 19.53 -7.15
C GLU A 291 -41.10 20.60 -7.05
N LYS A 292 -40.81 21.85 -7.45
CA LYS A 292 -41.80 22.93 -7.48
C LYS A 292 -42.97 22.63 -8.41
N ALA A 293 -42.72 22.04 -9.58
CA ALA A 293 -43.77 21.63 -10.51
C ALA A 293 -44.63 20.51 -9.92
N GLY A 294 -44.02 19.52 -9.26
CA GLY A 294 -44.71 18.44 -8.55
C GLY A 294 -45.55 18.94 -7.38
N GLU A 295 -45.03 19.89 -6.59
CA GLU A 295 -45.78 20.58 -5.53
C GLU A 295 -46.95 21.39 -6.07
N SER A 296 -46.75 22.12 -7.18
CA SER A 296 -47.82 22.89 -7.82
C SER A 296 -48.92 21.96 -8.33
N LEU A 297 -48.58 20.85 -8.98
CA LEU A 297 -49.55 19.85 -9.43
C LEU A 297 -50.32 19.26 -8.25
N LYS A 298 -49.64 18.85 -7.17
CA LYS A 298 -50.29 18.37 -5.94
C LYS A 298 -51.29 19.40 -5.40
N LYS A 299 -50.90 20.68 -5.29
CA LYS A 299 -51.79 21.77 -4.84
C LYS A 299 -53.01 21.95 -5.76
N SER A 300 -52.83 21.89 -7.08
CA SER A 300 -53.91 21.99 -8.05
C SER A 300 -54.90 20.81 -7.95
N PHE A 301 -54.41 19.60 -7.69
CA PHE A 301 -55.27 18.43 -7.44
C PHE A 301 -56.06 18.57 -6.13
N THR A 302 -55.42 19.01 -5.04
CA THR A 302 -56.10 19.24 -3.76
C THR A 302 -57.18 20.31 -3.87
N GLN A 303 -56.89 21.45 -4.49
CA GLN A 303 -57.88 22.53 -4.67
C GLN A 303 -59.07 22.12 -5.54
N LYS A 304 -58.83 21.35 -6.60
CA LYS A 304 -59.90 20.86 -7.47
C LYS A 304 -60.79 19.85 -6.72
N SER A 305 -60.18 18.94 -5.96
CA SER A 305 -60.91 17.99 -5.11
C SER A 305 -61.75 18.69 -4.03
N GLU A 306 -61.23 19.75 -3.40
CA GLU A 306 -61.99 20.52 -2.39
C GLU A 306 -63.15 21.31 -3.01
N ALA A 307 -62.95 21.87 -4.20
CA ALA A 307 -64.01 22.57 -4.92
C ALA A 307 -65.12 21.61 -5.39
N ASP A 308 -64.75 20.44 -5.91
CA ASP A 308 -65.68 19.41 -6.34
C ASP A 308 -66.46 18.81 -5.15
N GLN A 309 -65.80 18.61 -4.00
CA GLN A 309 -66.44 18.19 -2.76
C GLN A 309 -67.45 19.22 -2.25
N LYS A 310 -67.08 20.51 -2.21
CA LYS A 310 -68.02 21.59 -1.83
C LYS A 310 -69.21 21.70 -2.77
N GLN A 311 -69.01 21.47 -4.07
CA GLN A 311 -70.10 21.47 -5.04
C GLN A 311 -71.03 20.27 -4.85
N PHE A 312 -70.48 19.10 -4.51
CA PHE A 312 -71.25 17.91 -4.17
C PHE A 312 -72.06 18.14 -2.87
N ASP A 313 -71.43 18.64 -1.81
CA ASP A 313 -72.09 18.92 -0.53
C ASP A 313 -73.21 19.97 -0.70
N LYS A 314 -72.98 20.99 -1.52
CA LYS A 314 -74.01 21.98 -1.85
C LYS A 314 -75.19 21.37 -2.60
N LYS A 315 -74.92 20.56 -3.63
CA LYS A 315 -75.98 19.84 -4.37
C LYS A 315 -76.75 18.88 -3.47
N LYS A 316 -76.05 18.21 -2.54
CA LYS A 316 -76.66 17.33 -1.56
C LYS A 316 -77.59 18.10 -0.62
N ALA A 317 -77.12 19.22 -0.05
CA ALA A 317 -77.93 20.06 0.83
C ALA A 317 -79.15 20.68 0.11
N ASP A 318 -78.98 21.09 -1.16
CA ASP A 318 -80.08 21.58 -1.99
C ASP A 318 -81.12 20.45 -2.24
N LEU A 319 -80.65 19.22 -2.50
CA LEU A 319 -81.52 18.05 -2.66
C LEU A 319 -82.27 17.67 -1.37
N GLU A 320 -81.59 17.69 -0.22
CA GLU A 320 -82.18 17.39 1.09
C GLU A 320 -83.28 18.41 1.44
N LYS A 321 -83.06 19.69 1.08
CA LYS A 321 -84.05 20.77 1.25
C LYS A 321 -85.26 20.64 0.33
N GLU A 322 -85.08 20.17 -0.91
CA GLU A 322 -86.19 19.93 -1.85
C GLU A 322 -87.00 18.67 -1.51
N LEU A 323 -86.36 17.65 -0.92
CA LEU A 323 -86.98 16.37 -0.58
C LEU A 323 -87.57 16.31 0.83
N GLY A 324 -87.40 17.36 1.65
CA GLY A 324 -88.10 17.52 2.93
C GLY A 324 -87.62 16.63 4.07
N PHE A 325 -86.32 16.29 4.09
CA PHE A 325 -85.64 15.76 5.27
C PHE A 325 -85.06 16.88 6.14
#